data_AF-A0A8T4ECH4-F1
#
_entry.id   AF-A0A8T4ECH4-F1
#
_cell.length_a   1.000
_cell.length_b   1.000
_cell.length_c   1.000
_cell.angle_alpha   90.00
_cell.angle_beta   90.00
_cell.angle_gamma   90.00
#
_symmetry.space_group_name_H-M   'P 1'
#
loop_
_entity.id
_entity.type
_entity.pdbx_description
1 polymer ?
#
loop_
_entity_poly.entity_id
_entity_poly.type
_entity_poly.pdbx_seq_one_letter_code
_entity_poly.pdbx_strand_id
1 'polypeptide(L)'
;YVDAYDDFTLRLTANEAFGEVVIPFSYITGESEFKRSVSFNIPIDSRKLLTSWQHVSESWPMLMFVYNGTHAYTTTSYIDDVTWSWDSSGLQWIPEIDFLVNDSIDLSKYYVLEATSIENAGALLSWTGHYTNDTDMNIYDPYKQGGIISGEPYFWDVINADNEKMQPRDEIWNLRTVLLGYKEGIVEGFVMKDGEVVRRANPGDVLNVSLIVHAPGGEINGTVYVPLNWTNMDLDGPKDIAGAWVTTARRNITLMLRTEGQDYNETHRWRVQSSHNLTMDLESEQAWSNSTFTVFMYHINGMFIGQYTVTTDIITILDYTFEVGDDESLIQFDIVFTEDAPSMKIDHAEMSSGVDIAWQLNISEAGQNNWVIYPPEPDFTNPDVSGSEYQIVTADRMLWSPSHFILGNFSIWEPQKWAVTEDGAIDLDGNVFTTEDQYFVKRTGYFDSWGNSTVEGM
;
A
#
# COMPACT_ATOMS: atom_id res chain seq x y z
N TYR A 1 -7.23 -6.96 -2.24
CA TYR A 1 -8.50 -6.27 -1.90
C TYR A 1 -9.44 -7.29 -1.25
N VAL A 2 -10.41 -6.86 -0.44
CA VAL A 2 -11.48 -7.74 0.08
C VAL A 2 -12.81 -7.01 0.10
N ASP A 3 -13.85 -7.72 -0.32
CA ASP A 3 -15.23 -7.30 -0.12
C ASP A 3 -15.81 -7.82 1.21
N ALA A 4 -17.09 -7.53 1.47
CA ALA A 4 -17.76 -8.15 2.60
C ALA A 4 -17.90 -9.66 2.36
N TYR A 5 -17.58 -10.43 3.40
CA TYR A 5 -17.56 -11.89 3.45
C TYR A 5 -16.43 -12.57 2.66
N ASP A 6 -15.49 -11.78 2.10
CA ASP A 6 -14.25 -12.33 1.57
C ASP A 6 -13.27 -12.62 2.70
N ASP A 7 -12.83 -13.87 2.77
CA ASP A 7 -11.84 -14.29 3.77
C ASP A 7 -10.46 -13.71 3.45
N PHE A 8 -9.79 -13.17 4.48
CA PHE A 8 -8.38 -12.85 4.46
C PHE A 8 -7.65 -13.50 5.62
N THR A 9 -6.33 -13.60 5.49
CA THR A 9 -5.46 -14.12 6.55
C THR A 9 -4.38 -13.11 6.90
N LEU A 10 -4.34 -12.67 8.16
CA LEU A 10 -3.18 -12.01 8.72
C LEU A 10 -2.24 -13.07 9.29
N ARG A 11 -0.96 -13.03 8.91
CA ARG A 11 0.07 -13.96 9.39
C ARG A 11 1.26 -13.20 9.94
N LEU A 12 1.72 -13.62 11.12
CA LEU A 12 2.95 -13.16 11.73
C LEU A 12 3.94 -14.32 11.84
N THR A 13 5.20 -14.06 11.48
CA THR A 13 6.27 -15.06 11.52
C THR A 13 7.51 -14.43 12.15
N ALA A 14 8.11 -15.12 13.12
CA ALA A 14 9.38 -14.75 13.73
C ALA A 14 10.38 -15.90 13.74
N ASN A 15 11.64 -15.57 14.02
CA ASN A 15 12.71 -16.56 14.24
C ASN A 15 12.65 -17.19 15.64
N GLU A 16 11.82 -16.64 16.54
CA GLU A 16 11.63 -17.08 17.92
C GLU A 16 10.14 -17.08 18.27
N ALA A 17 9.79 -17.75 19.37
CA ALA A 17 8.40 -17.87 19.80
C ALA A 17 7.89 -16.54 20.37
N PHE A 18 6.67 -16.17 19.97
CA PHE A 18 5.96 -15.06 20.59
C PHE A 18 5.52 -15.43 22.01
N GLY A 19 5.65 -14.48 22.93
CA GLY A 19 5.05 -14.52 24.26
C GLY A 19 3.70 -13.83 24.26
N GLU A 20 3.62 -12.63 23.69
CA GLU A 20 2.38 -11.87 23.55
C GLU A 20 2.39 -11.07 22.24
N VAL A 21 1.24 -10.97 21.58
CA VAL A 21 1.05 -10.16 20.37
C VAL A 21 -0.27 -9.43 20.47
N VAL A 22 -0.24 -8.12 20.29
CA VAL A 22 -1.42 -7.26 20.21
C VAL A 22 -1.26 -6.37 18.97
N ILE A 23 -2.10 -6.62 17.97
CA ILE A 23 -2.10 -5.88 16.70
C ILE A 23 -3.42 -5.12 16.57
N PRO A 24 -3.42 -3.79 16.75
CA PRO A 24 -4.52 -2.96 16.27
C PRO A 24 -4.56 -3.03 14.75
N PHE A 25 -5.72 -3.40 14.20
CA PHE A 25 -5.83 -3.68 12.77
C PHE A 25 -6.66 -2.64 12.03
N SER A 26 -7.95 -2.51 12.38
CA SER A 26 -8.86 -1.60 11.68
C SER A 26 -9.90 -1.03 12.63
N TYR A 27 -10.47 0.13 12.29
CA TYR A 27 -11.76 0.51 12.87
C TYR A 27 -12.84 -0.47 12.37
N ILE A 28 -13.92 -0.63 13.15
CA ILE A 28 -15.03 -1.52 12.78
C ILE A 28 -16.35 -0.78 12.52
N THR A 29 -16.51 0.43 13.06
CA THR A 29 -17.69 1.28 12.80
C THR A 29 -17.38 2.76 13.06
N GLY A 30 -17.94 3.63 12.22
CA GLY A 30 -17.96 5.09 12.40
C GLY A 30 -19.16 5.62 13.20
N GLU A 31 -20.07 4.74 13.65
CA GLU A 31 -21.29 5.14 14.33
C GLU A 31 -21.00 5.94 15.62
N SER A 32 -21.59 7.14 15.71
CA SER A 32 -21.33 8.08 16.80
C SER A 32 -21.69 7.55 18.20
N GLU A 33 -22.54 6.54 18.31
CA GLU A 33 -22.92 5.94 19.59
C GLU A 33 -21.81 5.08 20.21
N PHE A 34 -20.91 4.54 19.39
CA PHE A 34 -19.75 3.77 19.85
C PHE A 34 -18.51 4.64 20.08
N LYS A 35 -18.62 5.95 19.86
CA LYS A 35 -17.52 6.90 20.00
C LYS A 35 -17.17 7.15 21.47
N ARG A 36 -15.87 7.17 21.77
CA ARG A 36 -15.34 7.45 23.11
C ARG A 36 -14.53 8.75 23.10
N SER A 37 -14.73 9.58 24.12
CA SER A 37 -13.85 10.74 24.36
C SER A 37 -12.52 10.28 24.94
N VAL A 38 -11.43 10.72 24.32
CA VAL A 38 -10.04 10.48 24.76
C VAL A 38 -9.27 11.80 24.70
N SER A 39 -8.02 11.82 25.14
CA SER A 39 -7.22 13.04 25.09
C SER A 39 -5.74 12.73 25.09
N PHE A 40 -5.19 12.51 23.90
CA PHE A 40 -3.74 12.33 23.72
C PHE A 40 -3.24 13.15 22.52
N ASN A 41 -1.92 13.17 22.34
CA ASN A 41 -1.28 13.84 21.21
C ASN A 41 -0.49 12.83 20.39
N ILE A 42 -0.46 13.02 19.08
CA ILE A 42 0.35 12.23 18.14
C ILE A 42 1.28 13.18 17.36
N PRO A 43 2.53 12.80 17.09
CA PRO A 43 3.40 13.58 16.22
C PRO A 43 2.88 13.55 14.79
N ILE A 44 2.85 14.70 14.11
CA ILE A 44 2.47 14.77 12.69
C ILE A 44 3.49 14.01 11.82
N ASP A 45 4.74 13.98 12.25
CA ASP A 45 5.83 13.24 11.61
C ASP A 45 6.65 12.55 12.70
N SER A 46 6.49 11.23 12.83
CA SER A 46 7.18 10.42 13.83
C SER A 46 8.69 10.33 13.59
N ARG A 47 9.19 10.68 12.41
CA ARG A 47 10.63 10.61 12.05
C ARG A 47 11.37 11.92 12.28
N LYS A 48 10.67 12.97 12.71
CA LYS A 48 11.27 14.26 13.06
C LYS A 48 11.29 14.44 14.57
N LEU A 49 12.50 14.58 15.12
CA LEU A 49 12.70 14.91 16.55
C LEU A 49 11.93 16.19 16.93
N LEU A 50 12.01 17.21 16.06
CA LEU A 50 11.24 18.45 16.20
C LEU A 50 10.06 18.39 15.24
N THR A 51 8.93 17.91 15.75
CA THR A 51 7.68 17.75 15.01
C THR A 51 6.55 18.52 15.70
N SER A 52 5.53 18.87 14.93
CA SER A 52 4.29 19.40 15.47
C SER A 52 3.44 18.25 16.00
N TRP A 53 2.60 18.54 16.99
CA TRP A 53 1.72 17.56 17.61
C TRP A 53 0.27 17.81 17.22
N GLN A 54 -0.42 16.76 16.83
CA GLN A 54 -1.85 16.76 16.58
C GLN A 54 -2.56 16.22 17.81
N HIS A 55 -3.58 16.95 18.28
CA HIS A 55 -4.42 16.49 19.38
C HIS A 55 -5.51 15.55 18.86
N VAL A 56 -5.70 14.43 19.56
CA VAL A 56 -6.76 13.46 19.33
C VAL A 56 -7.68 13.49 20.54
N SER A 57 -8.95 13.82 20.30
CA SER A 57 -9.98 13.94 21.35
C SER A 57 -10.97 12.78 21.36
N GLU A 58 -10.90 11.89 20.37
CA GLU A 58 -11.94 10.91 20.08
C GLU A 58 -11.33 9.60 19.57
N SER A 59 -11.93 8.48 19.99
CA SER A 59 -11.51 7.12 19.66
C SER A 59 -12.73 6.31 19.24
N TRP A 60 -12.53 5.47 18.23
CA TRP A 60 -13.53 4.56 17.66
C TRP A 60 -13.15 3.12 17.97
N PRO A 61 -14.11 2.20 18.03
CA PRO A 61 -13.82 0.80 18.27
C PRO A 61 -12.99 0.20 17.13
N MET A 62 -12.00 -0.60 17.51
CA MET A 62 -11.03 -1.24 16.61
C MET A 62 -11.06 -2.75 16.77
N LEU A 63 -10.89 -3.46 15.65
CA LEU A 63 -10.54 -4.86 15.61
C LEU A 63 -9.07 -5.04 16.04
N MET A 64 -8.86 -5.91 17.01
CA MET A 64 -7.55 -6.33 17.49
C MET A 64 -7.32 -7.80 17.19
N PHE A 65 -6.14 -8.13 16.68
CA PHE A 65 -5.64 -9.51 16.67
C PHE A 65 -4.73 -9.72 17.87
N VAL A 66 -5.05 -10.72 18.69
CA VAL A 66 -4.38 -10.96 19.98
C VAL A 66 -3.86 -12.38 20.05
N TYR A 67 -2.67 -12.54 20.62
CA TYR A 67 -2.12 -13.81 21.10
C TYR A 67 -1.52 -13.62 22.49
N ASN A 68 -1.94 -14.42 23.46
CA ASN A 68 -1.53 -14.29 24.87
C ASN A 68 -0.52 -15.36 25.33
N GLY A 69 0.24 -15.92 24.38
CA GLY A 69 1.21 -16.98 24.67
C GLY A 69 0.63 -18.38 24.64
N THR A 70 -0.68 -18.53 24.50
CA THR A 70 -1.32 -19.86 24.38
C THR A 70 -2.49 -19.86 23.40
N HIS A 71 -3.28 -18.79 23.37
CA HIS A 71 -4.45 -18.68 22.51
C HIS A 71 -4.34 -17.47 21.62
N ALA A 72 -4.70 -17.65 20.35
CA ALA A 72 -4.90 -16.58 19.38
C ALA A 72 -6.41 -16.32 19.26
N TYR A 73 -6.82 -15.07 19.26
CA TYR A 73 -8.22 -14.66 19.16
C TYR A 73 -8.32 -13.22 18.64
N THR A 74 -9.56 -12.76 18.40
CA THR A 74 -9.87 -11.37 18.07
C THR A 74 -10.71 -10.72 19.15
N THR A 75 -10.58 -9.41 19.31
CA THR A 75 -11.41 -8.63 20.22
C THR A 75 -11.59 -7.21 19.73
N THR A 76 -12.52 -6.48 20.36
CA THR A 76 -12.76 -5.05 20.15
C THR A 76 -12.07 -4.23 21.22
N SER A 77 -11.42 -3.13 20.82
CA SER A 77 -10.75 -2.23 21.76
C SER A 77 -10.82 -0.78 21.30
N TYR A 78 -10.48 0.13 22.21
CA TYR A 78 -10.27 1.55 21.94
C TYR A 78 -8.83 1.89 22.25
N ILE A 79 -8.24 2.80 21.47
CA ILE A 79 -7.07 3.55 21.95
C ILE A 79 -7.56 4.45 23.08
N ASP A 80 -7.01 4.31 24.28
CA ASP A 80 -7.40 5.09 25.46
C ASP A 80 -6.38 6.20 25.77
N ASP A 81 -5.08 5.85 25.76
CA ASP A 81 -3.97 6.80 25.89
C ASP A 81 -2.80 6.41 24.99
N VAL A 82 -1.99 7.41 24.61
CA VAL A 82 -0.76 7.20 23.85
C VAL A 82 0.32 8.11 24.41
N THR A 83 1.38 7.51 24.94
CA THR A 83 2.60 8.22 25.28
C THR A 83 3.67 7.97 24.23
N TRP A 84 4.61 8.91 24.09
CA TRP A 84 5.62 8.88 23.03
C TRP A 84 7.01 9.10 23.60
N SER A 85 7.97 8.28 23.16
CA SER A 85 9.37 8.37 23.53
C SER A 85 10.25 8.49 22.28
N TRP A 86 11.32 9.28 22.32
CA TRP A 86 12.23 9.38 21.18
C TRP A 86 13.27 8.27 21.25
N ASP A 87 13.31 7.41 20.23
CA ASP A 87 14.39 6.46 20.02
C ASP A 87 15.50 7.09 19.19
N SER A 88 16.66 7.26 19.82
CA SER A 88 17.86 7.77 19.17
C SER A 88 18.47 6.81 18.16
N SER A 89 18.20 5.51 18.27
CA SER A 89 18.77 4.48 17.39
C SER A 89 18.02 4.43 16.06
N GLY A 90 16.69 4.37 16.12
CA GLY A 90 15.81 4.44 14.94
C GLY A 90 15.54 5.86 14.43
N LEU A 91 16.01 6.89 15.16
CA LEU A 91 15.72 8.31 14.86
C LEU A 91 14.23 8.57 14.65
N GLN A 92 13.41 8.08 15.57
CA GLN A 92 11.96 8.17 15.49
C GLN A 92 11.32 8.25 16.88
N TRP A 93 10.14 8.84 16.96
CA TRP A 93 9.26 8.68 18.11
C TRP A 93 8.69 7.26 18.10
N ILE A 94 8.60 6.59 19.27
CA ILE A 94 8.07 5.23 19.59
C ILE A 94 6.89 5.33 20.58
N PRO A 95 5.76 4.61 20.41
CA PRO A 95 4.58 4.86 21.20
C PRO A 95 4.54 3.83 22.31
N GLU A 96 3.85 4.20 23.37
CA GLU A 96 3.33 3.26 24.32
C GLU A 96 1.83 3.54 24.39
N ILE A 97 1.03 2.54 24.04
CA ILE A 97 -0.39 2.69 23.78
C ILE A 97 -1.13 1.88 24.82
N ASP A 98 -2.07 2.52 25.48
CA ASP A 98 -3.02 1.85 26.33
C ASP A 98 -4.28 1.53 25.52
N PHE A 99 -4.57 0.24 25.38
CA PHE A 99 -5.80 -0.23 24.78
C PHE A 99 -6.82 -0.54 25.87
N LEU A 100 -8.02 0.00 25.73
CA LEU A 100 -9.17 -0.43 26.51
C LEU A 100 -9.94 -1.49 25.74
N VAL A 101 -9.81 -2.74 26.17
CA VAL A 101 -10.63 -3.84 25.66
C VAL A 101 -12.09 -3.61 26.02
N ASN A 102 -12.99 -3.74 25.04
CA ASN A 102 -14.41 -3.56 25.23
C ASN A 102 -15.18 -4.79 24.76
N ASP A 103 -15.64 -5.61 25.72
CA ASP A 103 -16.41 -6.82 25.47
C ASP A 103 -17.91 -6.56 25.23
N SER A 104 -18.37 -5.31 25.33
CA SER A 104 -19.79 -4.96 25.15
C SER A 104 -20.21 -4.77 23.70
N ILE A 105 -19.24 -4.63 22.78
CA ILE A 105 -19.50 -4.58 21.34
C ILE A 105 -19.51 -6.00 20.82
N ASP A 106 -20.60 -6.39 20.18
CA ASP A 106 -20.68 -7.66 19.48
C ASP A 106 -19.83 -7.61 18.21
N LEU A 107 -18.56 -8.01 18.33
CA LEU A 107 -17.62 -8.04 17.20
C LEU A 107 -18.16 -8.90 16.04
N SER A 108 -18.93 -9.96 16.31
CA SER A 108 -19.44 -10.85 15.26
C SER A 108 -20.40 -10.17 14.29
N LYS A 109 -20.99 -9.03 14.69
CA LYS A 109 -21.74 -8.16 13.79
C LYS A 109 -20.86 -7.58 12.69
N TYR A 110 -19.59 -7.29 12.98
CA TYR A 110 -18.66 -6.57 12.09
C TYR A 110 -17.60 -7.50 11.46
N TYR A 111 -17.03 -8.41 12.24
CA TYR A 111 -15.97 -9.33 11.79
C TYR A 111 -16.20 -10.73 12.35
N VAL A 112 -16.05 -11.73 11.49
CA VAL A 112 -16.15 -13.14 11.86
C VAL A 112 -14.76 -13.78 11.79
N LEU A 113 -14.29 -14.29 12.94
CA LEU A 113 -13.08 -15.09 13.02
C LEU A 113 -13.41 -16.54 12.68
N GLU A 114 -12.89 -17.03 11.55
CA GLU A 114 -13.13 -18.39 11.07
C GLU A 114 -12.11 -19.39 11.64
N ALA A 115 -10.84 -19.00 11.68
CA ALA A 115 -9.77 -19.87 12.14
C ALA A 115 -8.57 -19.12 12.71
N THR A 116 -7.84 -19.81 13.57
CA THR A 116 -6.53 -19.39 14.08
C THR A 116 -5.53 -20.53 13.99
N SER A 117 -4.28 -20.24 13.63
CA SER A 117 -3.17 -21.21 13.68
C SER A 117 -2.06 -20.72 14.60
N ILE A 118 -1.50 -21.65 15.37
CA ILE A 118 -0.31 -21.45 16.21
C ILE A 118 0.65 -22.58 15.86
N GLU A 119 1.71 -22.26 15.16
CA GLU A 119 2.70 -23.22 14.65
C GLU A 119 4.09 -22.89 15.16
N ASN A 120 5.03 -23.82 14.98
CA ASN A 120 6.44 -23.65 15.35
C ASN A 120 6.63 -23.16 16.80
N ALA A 121 5.91 -23.80 17.74
CA ALA A 121 5.91 -23.44 19.16
C ALA A 121 5.52 -21.98 19.46
N GLY A 122 4.71 -21.36 18.59
CA GLY A 122 4.30 -19.97 18.73
C GLY A 122 5.17 -18.97 17.98
N ALA A 123 6.06 -19.42 17.09
CA ALA A 123 6.83 -18.53 16.21
C ALA A 123 6.09 -18.19 14.89
N LEU A 124 4.99 -18.90 14.60
CA LEU A 124 4.09 -18.59 13.49
C LEU A 124 2.66 -18.51 14.01
N LEU A 125 2.02 -17.36 13.79
CA LEU A 125 0.63 -17.09 14.17
C LEU A 125 -0.15 -16.70 12.93
N SER A 126 -1.39 -17.17 12.82
CA SER A 126 -2.31 -16.66 11.80
C SER A 126 -3.74 -16.53 12.31
N TRP A 127 -4.42 -15.51 11.82
CA TRP A 127 -5.84 -15.26 12.02
C TRP A 127 -6.49 -15.19 10.64
N THR A 128 -7.53 -16.00 10.43
CA THR A 128 -8.28 -16.06 9.17
C THR A 128 -9.74 -15.74 9.48
N GLY A 129 -10.32 -14.84 8.68
CA GLY A 129 -11.72 -14.45 8.80
C GLY A 129 -12.10 -13.37 7.80
N HIS A 130 -13.28 -12.79 7.96
CA HIS A 130 -13.83 -11.81 7.01
C HIS A 130 -14.60 -10.70 7.72
N TYR A 131 -14.71 -9.55 7.05
CA TYR A 131 -15.63 -8.48 7.44
C TYR A 131 -17.05 -8.78 6.97
N THR A 132 -18.05 -8.29 7.70
CA THR A 132 -19.45 -8.33 7.29
C THR A 132 -19.85 -7.02 6.62
N ASN A 133 -21.08 -6.98 6.07
CA ASN A 133 -21.65 -5.75 5.51
C ASN A 133 -21.90 -4.63 6.54
N ASP A 134 -21.90 -4.93 7.84
CA ASP A 134 -22.09 -3.93 8.87
C ASP A 134 -20.78 -3.20 9.22
N THR A 135 -19.63 -3.69 8.75
CA THR A 135 -18.35 -3.00 8.93
C THR A 135 -18.27 -1.73 8.11
N ASP A 136 -17.99 -0.63 8.80
CA ASP A 136 -17.71 0.66 8.18
C ASP A 136 -16.45 1.28 8.81
N MET A 137 -15.38 1.32 8.03
CA MET A 137 -14.11 1.91 8.46
C MET A 137 -14.06 3.41 8.20
N ASN A 138 -15.05 3.98 7.50
CA ASN A 138 -15.06 5.40 7.18
C ASN A 138 -15.72 6.23 8.29
N ILE A 139 -14.91 6.62 9.25
CA ILE A 139 -15.38 7.36 10.43
C ILE A 139 -15.69 8.84 10.16
N TYR A 140 -15.33 9.38 8.99
CA TYR A 140 -15.44 10.81 8.66
C TYR A 140 -16.40 11.11 7.51
N ASP A 141 -16.70 10.14 6.66
CA ASP A 141 -17.58 10.30 5.50
C ASP A 141 -18.69 9.25 5.53
N PRO A 142 -19.92 9.62 5.94
CA PRO A 142 -21.04 8.68 6.05
C PRO A 142 -21.56 8.18 4.69
N TYR A 143 -21.03 8.71 3.59
CA TYR A 143 -21.40 8.31 2.23
C TYR A 143 -20.40 7.36 1.60
N LYS A 144 -19.28 7.09 2.27
CA LYS A 144 -18.29 6.12 1.86
C LYS A 144 -18.34 4.94 2.79
N GLN A 145 -18.13 3.75 2.24
CA GLN A 145 -17.99 2.52 3.03
C GLN A 145 -16.57 2.00 2.86
N GLY A 146 -16.08 1.36 3.91
CA GLY A 146 -14.80 0.70 3.87
C GLY A 146 -13.61 1.61 4.18
N GLY A 147 -12.42 1.12 3.87
CA GLY A 147 -11.17 1.79 4.22
C GLY A 147 -9.94 1.04 3.74
N ILE A 148 -8.82 1.76 3.68
CA ILE A 148 -7.50 1.17 3.47
C ILE A 148 -6.85 0.96 4.83
N ILE A 149 -6.52 -0.29 5.12
CA ILE A 149 -5.77 -0.69 6.30
C ILE A 149 -4.31 -0.78 5.88
N SER A 150 -3.51 0.21 6.26
CA SER A 150 -2.06 0.08 6.29
C SER A 150 -1.67 -0.42 7.68
N GLY A 151 -1.06 -1.60 7.76
CA GLY A 151 -0.47 -2.02 9.01
C GLY A 151 0.63 -1.03 9.37
N GLU A 152 0.49 -0.39 10.51
CA GLU A 152 1.50 0.47 11.11
C GLU A 152 2.17 -0.33 12.25
N PRO A 153 3.23 -1.12 11.98
CA PRO A 153 3.89 -2.00 12.96
C PRO A 153 4.35 -1.34 14.26
N TYR A 154 4.34 -0.03 14.26
CA TYR A 154 4.67 0.90 15.31
C TYR A 154 3.66 0.82 16.45
N PHE A 155 2.40 0.61 16.08
CA PHE A 155 1.31 0.43 17.02
C PHE A 155 1.11 -1.04 17.40
N TRP A 156 1.95 -1.96 16.90
CA TRP A 156 1.91 -3.35 17.29
C TRP A 156 2.72 -3.55 18.56
N ASP A 157 2.15 -4.26 19.51
CA ASP A 157 2.88 -4.70 20.69
C ASP A 157 3.21 -6.19 20.55
N VAL A 158 4.48 -6.48 20.29
CA VAL A 158 4.97 -7.84 20.04
C VAL A 158 6.05 -8.12 21.07
N ILE A 159 5.82 -9.12 21.90
CA ILE A 159 6.70 -9.51 23.00
C ILE A 159 7.09 -10.97 22.78
N ASN A 160 8.38 -11.29 22.90
CA ASN A 160 8.85 -12.67 22.81
C ASN A 160 8.53 -13.48 24.08
N ALA A 161 8.79 -14.78 24.06
CA ALA A 161 8.53 -15.65 25.22
C ALA A 161 9.31 -15.26 26.49
N ASP A 162 10.38 -14.47 26.36
CA ASP A 162 11.22 -13.98 27.47
C ASP A 162 10.78 -12.60 28.00
N ASN A 163 9.61 -12.11 27.55
CA ASN A 163 9.04 -10.81 27.93
C ASN A 163 9.86 -9.60 27.43
N GLU A 164 10.55 -9.76 26.31
CA GLU A 164 11.27 -8.68 25.63
C GLU A 164 10.46 -8.17 24.44
N LYS A 165 10.35 -6.84 24.32
CA LYS A 165 9.66 -6.21 23.19
C LYS A 165 10.45 -6.45 21.90
N MET A 166 9.81 -7.13 20.95
CA MET A 166 10.36 -7.38 19.63
C MET A 166 10.16 -6.14 18.76
N GLN A 167 11.23 -5.69 18.11
CA GLN A 167 11.15 -4.64 17.10
C GLN A 167 10.90 -5.28 15.73
N PRO A 168 9.94 -4.76 14.94
CA PRO A 168 9.78 -5.18 13.55
C PRO A 168 11.07 -4.87 12.77
N ARG A 169 11.43 -5.72 11.81
CA ARG A 169 12.56 -5.42 10.94
C ARG A 169 12.24 -4.23 10.03
N ASP A 170 13.26 -3.46 9.65
CA ASP A 170 13.13 -2.29 8.77
C ASP A 170 12.44 -2.61 7.44
N GLU A 171 12.53 -3.85 6.95
CA GLU A 171 11.87 -4.27 5.71
C GLU A 171 10.35 -4.31 5.84
N ILE A 172 9.79 -4.61 7.03
CA ILE A 172 8.33 -4.62 7.27
C ILE A 172 7.76 -3.22 6.99
N TRP A 173 8.49 -2.19 7.40
CA TRP A 173 8.19 -0.78 7.17
C TRP A 173 8.30 -0.36 5.71
N ASN A 174 9.44 -0.69 5.10
CA ASN A 174 9.77 -0.24 3.75
C ASN A 174 8.95 -0.97 2.68
N LEU A 175 8.51 -2.20 2.97
CA LEU A 175 7.77 -3.04 2.02
C LEU A 175 6.25 -2.96 2.19
N ARG A 176 5.74 -2.24 3.21
CA ARG A 176 4.30 -2.18 3.54
C ARG A 176 3.66 -3.56 3.51
N THR A 177 4.25 -4.49 4.26
CA THR A 177 3.89 -5.92 4.20
C THR A 177 2.44 -6.22 4.62
N VAL A 178 1.72 -5.22 5.13
CA VAL A 178 0.29 -5.29 5.42
C VAL A 178 -0.38 -4.07 4.80
N LEU A 179 -1.05 -4.26 3.66
CA LEU A 179 -1.96 -3.29 3.07
C LEU A 179 -3.20 -4.04 2.57
N LEU A 180 -4.37 -3.65 3.07
CA LEU A 180 -5.65 -4.27 2.75
C LEU A 180 -6.67 -3.17 2.46
N GLY A 181 -7.18 -3.12 1.23
CA GLY A 181 -8.37 -2.33 0.91
C GLY A 181 -9.62 -3.15 1.17
N TYR A 182 -10.48 -2.72 2.09
CA TYR A 182 -11.82 -3.28 2.31
C TYR A 182 -12.85 -2.32 1.73
N LYS A 183 -13.58 -2.71 0.68
CA LYS A 183 -14.57 -1.87 -0.05
C LYS A 183 -14.09 -0.49 -0.50
N GLU A 184 -12.80 -0.22 -0.37
CA GLU A 184 -12.15 1.00 -0.84
C GLU A 184 -11.11 0.62 -1.90
N GLY A 185 -11.14 1.37 -3.00
CA GLY A 185 -10.31 1.08 -4.16
C GLY A 185 -8.81 1.15 -3.85
N ILE A 186 -8.11 0.08 -4.22
CA ILE A 186 -6.65 -0.02 -4.22
C ILE A 186 -6.18 -0.42 -5.61
N VAL A 187 -4.90 -0.20 -5.90
CA VAL A 187 -4.29 -0.63 -7.16
C VAL A 187 -3.26 -1.71 -6.88
N GLU A 188 -3.38 -2.85 -7.54
CA GLU A 188 -2.38 -3.92 -7.51
C GLU A 188 -1.58 -3.90 -8.82
N GLY A 189 -0.32 -3.51 -8.74
CA GLY A 189 0.61 -3.48 -9.85
C GLY A 189 1.50 -4.72 -9.89
N PHE A 190 1.69 -5.26 -11.09
CA PHE A 190 2.53 -6.43 -11.36
C PHE A 190 3.50 -6.10 -12.50
N VAL A 191 4.76 -6.50 -12.35
CA VAL A 191 5.73 -6.52 -13.45
C VAL A 191 5.97 -7.97 -13.87
N MET A 192 5.53 -8.30 -15.07
CA MET A 192 5.57 -9.64 -15.63
C MET A 192 6.53 -9.73 -16.82
N LYS A 193 7.13 -10.90 -16.99
CA LYS A 193 7.87 -11.30 -18.18
C LYS A 193 7.53 -12.76 -18.45
N ASP A 194 7.17 -13.08 -19.69
CA ASP A 194 6.81 -14.45 -20.10
C ASP A 194 5.70 -15.10 -19.25
N GLY A 195 4.78 -14.28 -18.71
CA GLY A 195 3.66 -14.73 -17.88
C GLY A 195 3.97 -14.91 -16.38
N GLU A 196 5.20 -14.61 -15.94
CA GLU A 196 5.59 -14.70 -14.54
C GLU A 196 5.98 -13.34 -13.96
N VAL A 197 5.70 -13.11 -12.68
CA VAL A 197 6.17 -11.90 -11.97
C VAL A 197 7.68 -11.95 -11.84
N VAL A 198 8.36 -10.95 -12.39
CA VAL A 198 9.83 -10.89 -12.41
C VAL A 198 10.37 -9.79 -11.53
N ARG A 199 11.40 -10.12 -10.74
CA ARG A 199 12.12 -9.16 -9.87
C ARG A 199 13.26 -8.43 -10.57
N ARG A 200 13.70 -8.95 -11.71
CA ARG A 200 14.82 -8.41 -12.47
C ARG A 200 14.58 -8.57 -13.96
N ALA A 201 14.97 -7.58 -14.75
CA ALA A 201 15.08 -7.69 -16.20
C ALA A 201 16.33 -6.97 -16.70
N ASN A 202 16.69 -7.19 -17.95
CA ASN A 202 17.73 -6.45 -18.64
C ASN A 202 17.14 -5.40 -19.58
N PRO A 203 17.89 -4.33 -19.90
CA PRO A 203 17.56 -3.46 -21.04
C PRO A 203 17.27 -4.29 -22.30
N GLY A 204 16.26 -3.90 -23.07
CA GLY A 204 15.77 -4.62 -24.25
C GLY A 204 14.78 -5.76 -23.97
N ASP A 205 14.62 -6.20 -22.73
CA ASP A 205 13.55 -7.14 -22.37
C ASP A 205 12.17 -6.46 -22.51
N VAL A 206 11.20 -7.19 -23.07
CA VAL A 206 9.79 -6.80 -23.05
C VAL A 206 9.20 -7.17 -21.70
N LEU A 207 8.60 -6.19 -21.04
CA LEU A 207 7.96 -6.34 -19.74
C LEU A 207 6.50 -5.94 -19.85
N ASN A 208 5.63 -6.73 -19.24
CA ASN A 208 4.23 -6.39 -19.10
C ASN A 208 4.00 -5.81 -17.71
N VAL A 209 3.60 -4.54 -17.64
CA VAL A 209 3.16 -3.90 -16.40
C VAL A 209 1.64 -3.98 -16.36
N SER A 210 1.10 -4.77 -15.45
CA SER A 210 -0.35 -4.92 -15.25
C SER A 210 -0.78 -4.23 -13.97
N LEU A 211 -1.78 -3.37 -14.03
CA LEU A 211 -2.41 -2.73 -12.87
C LEU A 211 -3.86 -3.20 -12.78
N ILE A 212 -4.22 -3.82 -11.67
CA ILE A 212 -5.61 -4.14 -11.31
C ILE A 212 -6.10 -3.02 -10.40
N VAL A 213 -7.05 -2.24 -10.88
CA VAL A 213 -7.67 -1.13 -10.15
C VAL A 213 -9.00 -1.61 -9.59
N HIS A 214 -9.05 -1.79 -8.27
CA HIS A 214 -10.27 -2.19 -7.57
C HIS A 214 -11.17 -0.96 -7.40
N ALA A 215 -12.44 -1.07 -7.78
CA ALA A 215 -13.43 -0.01 -7.61
C ALA A 215 -14.02 -0.03 -6.18
N PRO A 216 -14.33 1.13 -5.58
CA PRO A 216 -15.08 1.14 -4.33
C PRO A 216 -16.51 0.63 -4.56
N GLY A 217 -17.07 -0.06 -3.56
CA GLY A 217 -18.44 -0.57 -3.64
C GLY A 217 -19.46 0.54 -3.86
N GLY A 218 -20.39 0.34 -4.79
CA GLY A 218 -21.48 1.29 -5.10
C GLY A 218 -21.20 2.28 -6.25
N GLU A 219 -20.03 2.20 -6.87
CA GLU A 219 -19.71 2.86 -8.14
C GLU A 219 -19.97 1.88 -9.29
N ILE A 220 -20.73 2.28 -10.31
CA ILE A 220 -21.01 1.45 -11.50
C ILE A 220 -20.53 2.23 -12.73
N ASN A 221 -19.50 1.72 -13.41
CA ASN A 221 -18.92 2.34 -14.62
C ASN A 221 -18.58 3.84 -14.43
N GLY A 222 -18.02 4.22 -13.28
CA GLY A 222 -17.66 5.61 -12.99
C GLY A 222 -18.81 6.49 -12.50
N THR A 223 -20.02 5.93 -12.30
CA THR A 223 -21.19 6.65 -11.78
C THR A 223 -21.52 6.24 -10.36
N VAL A 224 -21.70 7.23 -9.48
CA VAL A 224 -22.17 7.05 -8.09
C VAL A 224 -23.41 7.91 -7.82
N TYR A 225 -24.33 7.43 -6.98
CA TYR A 225 -25.47 8.21 -6.51
C TYR A 225 -25.23 8.78 -5.11
N VAL A 226 -25.31 10.10 -4.98
CA VAL A 226 -25.14 10.85 -3.73
C VAL A 226 -26.50 11.35 -3.24
N PRO A 227 -27.05 10.85 -2.12
CA PRO A 227 -28.29 11.37 -1.57
C PRO A 227 -28.08 12.77 -0.97
N LEU A 228 -28.90 13.74 -1.38
CA LEU A 228 -28.79 15.14 -0.94
C LEU A 228 -29.96 15.56 -0.04
N ASN A 229 -31.18 15.12 -0.35
CA ASN A 229 -32.41 15.41 0.39
C ASN A 229 -32.64 16.92 0.67
N TRP A 230 -32.34 17.78 -0.31
CA TRP A 230 -32.57 19.22 -0.19
C TRP A 230 -34.01 19.55 -0.58
N THR A 231 -34.62 20.51 0.12
CA THR A 231 -36.00 20.92 -0.12
C THR A 231 -36.11 22.42 -0.35
N ASN A 232 -37.02 22.85 -1.22
CA ASN A 232 -37.25 24.26 -1.56
C ASN A 232 -35.98 25.01 -2.03
N MET A 233 -35.13 24.35 -2.82
CA MET A 233 -33.99 24.97 -3.50
C MET A 233 -34.47 25.90 -4.62
N ASP A 234 -33.90 27.09 -4.73
CA ASP A 234 -34.28 28.06 -5.77
C ASP A 234 -33.47 27.81 -7.05
N LEU A 235 -34.03 27.01 -7.97
CA LEU A 235 -33.46 26.63 -9.27
C LEU A 235 -34.51 26.87 -10.35
N ASP A 236 -34.63 28.12 -10.80
CA ASP A 236 -35.71 28.60 -11.68
C ASP A 236 -37.11 28.26 -11.11
N GLY A 237 -37.25 28.41 -9.79
CA GLY A 237 -38.41 28.02 -9.00
C GLY A 237 -38.06 27.07 -7.86
N PRO A 238 -38.96 26.89 -6.87
CA PRO A 238 -38.72 26.01 -5.73
C PRO A 238 -38.72 24.53 -6.16
N LYS A 239 -37.57 23.87 -5.99
CA LYS A 239 -37.35 22.46 -6.28
C LYS A 239 -36.97 21.67 -5.02
N ASP A 240 -37.32 20.40 -5.00
CA ASP A 240 -36.74 19.42 -4.09
C ASP A 240 -35.70 18.59 -4.84
N ILE A 241 -34.62 18.18 -4.17
CA ILE A 241 -33.51 17.41 -4.74
C ILE A 241 -33.28 16.18 -3.86
N ALA A 242 -33.62 15.00 -4.38
CA ALA A 242 -33.41 13.75 -3.65
C ALA A 242 -31.93 13.40 -3.57
N GLY A 243 -31.20 13.61 -4.66
CA GLY A 243 -29.77 13.31 -4.75
C GLY A 243 -29.19 13.69 -6.11
N ALA A 244 -27.94 13.31 -6.32
CA ALA A 244 -27.21 13.55 -7.56
C ALA A 244 -26.53 12.26 -8.03
N TRP A 245 -26.61 11.95 -9.32
CA TRP A 245 -25.67 11.05 -9.96
C TRP A 245 -24.44 11.83 -10.36
N VAL A 246 -23.27 11.31 -10.02
CA VAL A 246 -21.97 11.87 -10.36
C VAL A 246 -21.30 10.89 -11.28
N THR A 247 -21.08 11.27 -12.54
CA THR A 247 -20.47 10.42 -13.55
C THR A 247 -19.08 10.93 -13.87
N THR A 248 -18.10 10.04 -13.82
CA THR A 248 -16.69 10.35 -14.07
C THR A 248 -16.25 9.74 -15.39
N ALA A 249 -15.62 10.54 -16.25
CA ALA A 249 -14.98 10.11 -17.50
C ALA A 249 -13.47 10.34 -17.41
N ARG A 250 -12.66 9.29 -17.60
CA ARG A 250 -11.20 9.40 -17.54
C ARG A 250 -10.66 9.84 -18.91
N ARG A 251 -9.81 10.87 -18.90
CA ARG A 251 -9.11 11.35 -20.11
C ARG A 251 -7.77 10.67 -20.32
N ASN A 252 -7.02 10.50 -19.23
CA ASN A 252 -5.69 9.91 -19.29
C ASN A 252 -5.36 9.18 -17.99
N ILE A 253 -4.35 8.33 -18.07
CA ILE A 253 -3.75 7.62 -16.95
C ILE A 253 -2.24 7.74 -17.08
N THR A 254 -1.58 8.22 -16.03
CA THR A 254 -0.12 8.30 -15.94
C THR A 254 0.39 7.47 -14.78
N LEU A 255 1.21 6.47 -15.07
CA LEU A 255 2.01 5.74 -14.10
C LEU A 255 3.38 6.42 -13.96
N MET A 256 3.68 6.93 -12.77
CA MET A 256 5.00 7.44 -12.40
C MET A 256 5.77 6.37 -11.64
N LEU A 257 6.94 6.00 -12.14
CA LEU A 257 7.90 5.12 -11.50
C LEU A 257 9.12 5.92 -11.06
N ARG A 258 9.46 5.90 -9.77
CA ARG A 258 10.71 6.49 -9.28
C ARG A 258 11.74 5.41 -9.05
N THR A 259 12.96 5.70 -9.49
CA THR A 259 14.06 4.75 -9.45
C THR A 259 15.32 5.37 -8.88
N GLU A 260 16.13 4.53 -8.26
CA GLU A 260 17.48 4.88 -7.85
C GLU A 260 18.51 3.92 -8.46
N GLY A 261 19.62 4.48 -8.92
CA GLY A 261 20.76 3.80 -9.50
C GLY A 261 22.05 4.28 -8.86
N GLN A 262 23.07 3.43 -8.79
CA GLN A 262 24.42 3.81 -8.39
C GLN A 262 25.41 3.03 -9.22
N ASP A 263 26.47 3.70 -9.64
CA ASP A 263 27.57 3.09 -10.38
C ASP A 263 28.86 3.90 -10.14
N TYR A 264 30.00 3.31 -10.46
CA TYR A 264 31.30 3.89 -10.16
C TYR A 264 32.38 3.47 -11.15
N ASN A 265 33.45 4.25 -11.21
CA ASN A 265 34.70 3.92 -11.85
C ASN A 265 35.87 4.16 -10.90
N GLU A 266 37.10 4.06 -11.41
CA GLU A 266 38.33 4.20 -10.61
C GLU A 266 38.46 5.54 -9.86
N THR A 267 37.76 6.59 -10.30
CA THR A 267 37.95 7.96 -9.79
C THR A 267 36.68 8.62 -9.27
N HIS A 268 35.51 8.15 -9.73
CA HIS A 268 34.21 8.75 -9.46
C HIS A 268 33.19 7.68 -9.09
N ARG A 269 32.20 8.07 -8.30
CA ARG A 269 30.94 7.35 -8.14
C ARG A 269 29.80 8.30 -8.48
N TRP A 270 28.74 7.78 -9.06
CA TRP A 270 27.53 8.56 -9.31
C TRP A 270 26.30 7.85 -8.75
N ARG A 271 25.38 8.67 -8.28
CA ARG A 271 24.04 8.27 -7.86
C ARG A 271 23.07 8.85 -8.87
N VAL A 272 22.21 8.02 -9.42
CA VAL A 272 21.16 8.40 -10.36
C VAL A 272 19.84 8.30 -9.62
N GLN A 273 19.08 9.38 -9.62
CA GLN A 273 17.67 9.35 -9.25
C GLN A 273 16.87 9.62 -10.51
N SER A 274 15.86 8.80 -10.78
CA SER A 274 15.02 8.96 -11.96
C SER A 274 13.55 8.92 -11.64
N SER A 275 12.77 9.56 -12.51
CA SER A 275 11.32 9.48 -12.55
C SER A 275 10.91 9.17 -13.98
N HIS A 276 10.16 8.10 -14.17
CA HIS A 276 9.63 7.68 -15.46
C HIS A 276 8.11 7.85 -15.42
N ASN A 277 7.58 8.68 -16.31
CA ASN A 277 6.14 8.85 -16.47
C ASN A 277 5.71 8.10 -17.72
N LEU A 278 4.82 7.14 -17.57
CA LEU A 278 4.19 6.39 -18.65
C LEU A 278 2.75 6.86 -18.74
N THR A 279 2.39 7.55 -19.80
CA THR A 279 1.06 8.13 -19.97
C THR A 279 0.31 7.46 -21.11
N MET A 280 -0.92 7.07 -20.85
CA MET A 280 -1.93 6.74 -21.86
C MET A 280 -2.95 7.87 -21.88
N ASP A 281 -3.18 8.41 -23.07
CA ASP A 281 -4.27 9.32 -23.35
C ASP A 281 -5.40 8.53 -23.99
N LEU A 282 -6.49 8.38 -23.24
CA LEU A 282 -7.66 7.63 -23.62
C LEU A 282 -8.51 8.37 -24.66
N GLU A 283 -8.34 9.69 -24.80
CA GLU A 283 -9.06 10.50 -25.80
C GLU A 283 -8.38 10.42 -27.17
N SER A 284 -7.05 10.50 -27.21
CA SER A 284 -6.28 10.42 -28.46
C SER A 284 -5.85 9.01 -28.83
N GLU A 285 -6.08 8.05 -27.94
CA GLU A 285 -5.61 6.67 -28.00
C GLU A 285 -4.08 6.53 -28.12
N GLN A 286 -3.33 7.55 -27.69
CA GLN A 286 -1.87 7.56 -27.74
C GLN A 286 -1.25 7.23 -26.40
N ALA A 287 -0.07 6.60 -26.43
CA ALA A 287 0.75 6.41 -25.24
C ALA A 287 2.16 6.95 -25.48
N TRP A 288 2.74 7.54 -24.44
CA TRP A 288 4.12 8.01 -24.46
C TRP A 288 4.77 7.84 -23.09
N SER A 289 6.09 7.83 -23.07
CA SER A 289 6.84 7.91 -21.84
C SER A 289 7.70 9.17 -21.80
N ASN A 290 8.09 9.59 -20.61
CA ASN A 290 9.13 10.57 -20.42
C ASN A 290 9.92 10.22 -19.16
N SER A 291 11.25 10.17 -19.26
CA SER A 291 12.14 9.88 -18.15
C SER A 291 13.00 11.08 -17.79
N THR A 292 12.96 11.50 -16.54
CA THR A 292 13.85 12.53 -16.01
C THR A 292 14.88 11.88 -15.08
N PHE A 293 16.15 12.15 -15.34
CA PHE A 293 17.28 11.66 -14.54
C PHE A 293 18.00 12.83 -13.89
N THR A 294 18.24 12.73 -12.59
CA THR A 294 19.15 13.58 -11.84
C THR A 294 20.36 12.76 -11.44
N VAL A 295 21.51 13.10 -12.00
CA VAL A 295 22.78 12.43 -11.72
C VAL A 295 23.59 13.26 -10.74
N PHE A 296 23.91 12.69 -9.59
CA PHE A 296 24.80 13.26 -8.59
C PHE A 296 26.16 12.59 -8.70
N MET A 297 27.20 13.38 -8.93
CA MET A 297 28.57 12.90 -9.08
C MET A 297 29.39 13.19 -7.84
N TYR A 298 30.15 12.19 -7.41
CA TYR A 298 31.07 12.27 -6.29
C TYR A 298 32.43 11.72 -6.71
N HIS A 299 33.50 12.26 -6.15
CA HIS A 299 34.80 11.63 -6.22
C HIS A 299 34.75 10.31 -5.42
N ILE A 300 35.65 9.36 -5.71
CA ILE A 300 35.65 8.04 -5.04
C ILE A 300 35.81 8.14 -3.50
N ASN A 301 36.40 9.23 -3.01
CA ASN A 301 36.50 9.55 -1.57
C ASN A 301 35.21 10.15 -0.96
N GLY A 302 34.12 10.20 -1.73
CA GLY A 302 32.81 10.69 -1.31
C GLY A 302 32.57 12.19 -1.44
N MET A 303 33.55 12.97 -1.90
CA MET A 303 33.39 14.42 -2.08
C MET A 303 32.44 14.72 -3.24
N PHE A 304 31.39 15.51 -3.00
CA PHE A 304 30.46 15.94 -4.04
C PHE A 304 31.16 16.83 -5.08
N ILE A 305 30.99 16.50 -6.35
CA ILE A 305 31.59 17.22 -7.48
C ILE A 305 30.54 18.10 -8.16
N GLY A 306 29.33 17.57 -8.35
CA GLY A 306 28.27 18.30 -9.03
C GLY A 306 27.07 17.41 -9.35
N GLN A 307 26.06 18.03 -9.94
CA GLN A 307 24.87 17.35 -10.41
C GLN A 307 24.40 17.93 -11.74
N TYR A 308 23.70 17.12 -12.53
CA TYR A 308 22.95 17.60 -13.69
C TYR A 308 21.64 16.84 -13.83
N THR A 309 20.71 17.39 -14.59
CA THR A 309 19.41 16.77 -14.87
C THR A 309 19.21 16.69 -16.37
N VAL A 310 18.75 15.55 -16.85
CA VAL A 310 18.44 15.30 -18.26
C VAL A 310 17.07 14.65 -18.36
N THR A 311 16.32 15.06 -19.37
CA THR A 311 15.00 14.52 -19.71
C THR A 311 15.11 13.83 -21.06
N THR A 312 14.71 12.57 -21.12
CA THR A 312 14.88 11.70 -22.30
C THR A 312 13.89 10.55 -22.26
N ASP A 313 13.67 9.89 -23.40
CA ASP A 313 12.74 8.78 -23.52
C ASP A 313 13.55 7.48 -23.55
N ILE A 314 13.67 6.82 -22.39
CA ILE A 314 14.39 5.53 -22.25
C ILE A 314 13.45 4.33 -22.07
N ILE A 315 12.14 4.59 -22.01
CA ILE A 315 11.11 3.56 -21.98
C ILE A 315 10.26 3.73 -23.23
N THR A 316 10.11 2.67 -24.00
CA THR A 316 9.15 2.63 -25.11
C THR A 316 7.93 1.87 -24.64
N ILE A 317 6.74 2.47 -24.80
CA ILE A 317 5.47 1.76 -24.67
C ILE A 317 5.17 1.14 -26.03
N LEU A 318 5.09 -0.17 -26.08
CA LEU A 318 4.82 -0.94 -27.30
C LEU A 318 3.34 -1.03 -27.58
N ASP A 319 2.56 -1.34 -26.54
CA ASP A 319 1.12 -1.49 -26.58
C ASP A 319 0.54 -1.22 -25.19
N TYR A 320 -0.76 -0.93 -25.14
CA TYR A 320 -1.49 -0.84 -23.90
C TYR A 320 -2.93 -1.32 -24.06
N THR A 321 -3.49 -1.85 -22.98
CA THR A 321 -4.90 -2.22 -22.89
C THR A 321 -5.52 -1.58 -21.66
N PHE A 322 -6.79 -1.19 -21.79
CA PHE A 322 -7.59 -0.69 -20.70
C PHE A 322 -8.98 -1.33 -20.77
N GLU A 323 -9.29 -2.16 -19.78
CA GLU A 323 -10.56 -2.85 -19.66
C GLU A 323 -11.25 -2.39 -18.37
N VAL A 324 -12.47 -1.87 -18.51
CA VAL A 324 -13.31 -1.47 -17.38
C VAL A 324 -14.24 -2.62 -17.05
N GLY A 325 -14.11 -3.19 -15.85
CA GLY A 325 -15.06 -4.12 -15.28
C GLY A 325 -15.93 -3.46 -14.20
N ASP A 326 -16.89 -4.23 -13.68
CA ASP A 326 -17.85 -3.74 -12.69
C ASP A 326 -17.18 -3.49 -11.33
N ASP A 327 -16.34 -4.41 -10.86
CA ASP A 327 -15.64 -4.32 -9.56
C ASP A 327 -14.12 -4.09 -9.71
N GLU A 328 -13.55 -4.50 -10.85
CA GLU A 328 -12.12 -4.38 -11.15
C GLU A 328 -11.93 -3.84 -12.57
N SER A 329 -11.00 -2.91 -12.74
CA SER A 329 -10.51 -2.47 -14.05
C SER A 329 -9.07 -2.91 -14.24
N LEU A 330 -8.73 -3.39 -15.44
CA LEU A 330 -7.39 -3.83 -15.80
C LEU A 330 -6.73 -2.81 -16.73
N ILE A 331 -5.53 -2.39 -16.36
CA ILE A 331 -4.66 -1.57 -17.20
C ILE A 331 -3.40 -2.40 -17.48
N GLN A 332 -3.00 -2.55 -18.74
CA GLN A 332 -1.74 -3.22 -19.07
C GLN A 332 -0.89 -2.35 -20.00
N PHE A 333 0.42 -2.39 -19.77
CA PHE A 333 1.43 -1.76 -20.62
C PHE A 333 2.47 -2.80 -21.00
N ASP A 334 2.76 -2.92 -22.28
CA ASP A 334 3.98 -3.59 -22.72
C ASP A 334 5.07 -2.55 -22.90
N ILE A 335 6.15 -2.66 -22.11
CA ILE A 335 7.23 -1.69 -22.08
C ILE A 335 8.58 -2.33 -22.38
N VAL A 336 9.47 -1.54 -22.97
CA VAL A 336 10.87 -1.91 -23.19
C VAL A 336 11.76 -0.77 -22.75
N PHE A 337 12.76 -1.07 -21.93
CA PHE A 337 13.84 -0.14 -21.62
C PHE A 337 14.86 -0.13 -22.75
N THR A 338 15.31 1.05 -23.17
CA THR A 338 16.37 1.19 -24.19
C THR A 338 17.69 0.62 -23.68
N GLU A 339 18.59 0.20 -24.58
CA GLU A 339 19.90 -0.35 -24.20
C GLU A 339 20.76 0.62 -23.37
N ASP A 340 20.53 1.93 -23.52
CA ASP A 340 21.23 2.99 -22.77
C ASP A 340 20.64 3.23 -21.37
N ALA A 341 19.57 2.51 -20.98
CA ALA A 341 18.96 2.67 -19.66
C ALA A 341 19.95 2.23 -18.55
N PRO A 342 20.21 3.09 -17.55
CA PRO A 342 21.13 2.73 -16.47
C PRO A 342 20.56 1.60 -15.62
N SER A 343 21.45 0.85 -14.96
CA SER A 343 21.02 -0.11 -13.95
C SER A 343 20.38 0.62 -12.78
N MET A 344 19.17 0.20 -12.39
CA MET A 344 18.35 0.91 -11.43
C MET A 344 17.37 -0.02 -10.73
N LYS A 345 16.88 0.43 -9.58
CA LYS A 345 15.81 -0.21 -8.81
C LYS A 345 14.60 0.70 -8.82
N ILE A 346 13.42 0.15 -9.08
CA ILE A 346 12.15 0.84 -8.84
C ILE A 346 11.90 0.84 -7.34
N ASP A 347 11.85 2.03 -6.76
CA ASP A 347 11.62 2.24 -5.34
C ASP A 347 10.19 2.65 -5.03
N HIS A 348 9.47 3.18 -6.04
CA HIS A 348 8.15 3.76 -5.83
C HIS A 348 7.36 3.82 -7.13
N ALA A 349 6.06 3.56 -7.03
CA ALA A 349 5.09 3.73 -8.10
C ALA A 349 3.93 4.59 -7.61
N GLU A 350 3.43 5.46 -8.48
CA GLU A 350 2.26 6.31 -8.26
C GLU A 350 1.44 6.35 -9.54
N MET A 351 0.12 6.37 -9.43
CA MET A 351 -0.76 6.52 -10.58
C MET A 351 -1.54 7.81 -10.46
N SER A 352 -1.73 8.51 -11.57
CA SER A 352 -2.58 9.69 -11.63
C SER A 352 -3.44 9.68 -12.88
N SER A 353 -4.55 10.41 -12.84
CA SER A 353 -5.52 10.45 -13.92
C SER A 353 -6.20 11.81 -13.98
N GLY A 354 -6.24 12.40 -15.18
CA GLY A 354 -7.16 13.49 -15.47
C GLY A 354 -8.56 12.95 -15.70
N VAL A 355 -9.55 13.52 -15.02
CA VAL A 355 -10.95 13.11 -15.13
C VAL A 355 -11.86 14.31 -15.39
N ASP A 356 -12.93 14.07 -16.14
CA ASP A 356 -14.08 14.95 -16.18
C ASP A 356 -15.20 14.37 -15.34
N ILE A 357 -15.95 15.26 -14.71
CA ILE A 357 -17.08 14.91 -13.87
C ILE A 357 -18.30 15.63 -14.41
N ALA A 358 -19.40 14.91 -14.55
CA ALA A 358 -20.71 15.46 -14.87
C ALA A 358 -21.71 15.09 -13.77
N TRP A 359 -22.51 16.08 -13.38
CA TRP A 359 -23.52 15.96 -12.32
C TRP A 359 -24.91 15.90 -12.96
N GLN A 360 -25.73 14.94 -12.51
CA GLN A 360 -27.14 14.87 -12.84
C GLN A 360 -27.96 14.86 -11.56
N LEU A 361 -28.86 15.82 -11.39
CA LEU A 361 -29.67 15.96 -10.19
C LEU A 361 -30.99 15.22 -10.34
N ASN A 362 -31.40 14.50 -9.31
CA ASN A 362 -32.75 13.96 -9.16
C ASN A 362 -33.66 15.02 -8.54
N ILE A 363 -34.36 15.78 -9.38
CA ILE A 363 -35.11 16.98 -8.98
C ILE A 363 -36.63 16.77 -9.09
N SER A 364 -37.41 17.41 -8.22
CA SER A 364 -38.86 17.51 -8.37
C SER A 364 -39.32 18.95 -8.11
N GLU A 365 -40.51 19.32 -8.59
CA GLU A 365 -41.19 20.52 -8.08
C GLU A 365 -41.43 20.35 -6.57
N ALA A 366 -41.26 21.43 -5.81
CA ALA A 366 -41.36 21.38 -4.36
C ALA A 366 -42.70 20.76 -3.89
N GLY A 367 -42.60 19.70 -3.10
CA GLY A 367 -43.74 18.97 -2.52
C GLY A 367 -44.57 18.15 -3.52
N GLN A 368 -44.15 18.02 -4.78
CA GLN A 368 -44.93 17.31 -5.81
C GLN A 368 -44.46 15.87 -6.07
N ASN A 369 -43.26 15.49 -5.61
CA ASN A 369 -42.67 14.15 -5.82
C ASN A 369 -42.63 13.71 -7.30
N ASN A 370 -42.55 14.66 -8.23
CA ASN A 370 -42.42 14.44 -9.67
C ASN A 370 -40.95 14.43 -10.09
N TRP A 371 -40.23 13.42 -9.63
CA TRP A 371 -38.79 13.25 -9.83
C TRP A 371 -38.40 13.13 -11.32
N VAL A 372 -37.46 13.96 -11.75
CA VAL A 372 -36.84 13.96 -13.07
C VAL A 372 -35.34 14.14 -12.94
N ILE A 373 -34.58 13.57 -13.87
CA ILE A 373 -33.13 13.72 -13.91
C ILE A 373 -32.79 14.96 -14.73
N TYR A 374 -31.96 15.86 -14.20
CA TYR A 374 -31.49 17.06 -14.89
C TYR A 374 -29.97 17.26 -14.72
N PRO A 375 -29.20 17.39 -15.81
CA PRO A 375 -29.60 17.16 -17.21
C PRO A 375 -30.00 15.69 -17.47
N PRO A 376 -30.81 15.41 -18.51
CA PRO A 376 -31.30 14.06 -18.80
C PRO A 376 -30.19 13.07 -19.16
N GLU A 377 -29.05 13.56 -19.65
CA GLU A 377 -27.82 12.81 -19.91
C GLU A 377 -26.63 13.54 -19.26
N PRO A 378 -25.56 12.84 -18.88
CA PRO A 378 -24.33 13.49 -18.42
C PRO A 378 -23.80 14.47 -19.46
N ASP A 379 -23.62 15.74 -19.06
CA ASP A 379 -23.06 16.77 -19.93
C ASP A 379 -21.71 17.21 -19.36
N PHE A 380 -20.61 16.74 -19.97
CA PHE A 380 -19.25 17.09 -19.56
C PHE A 380 -18.80 18.47 -20.08
N THR A 381 -19.56 19.09 -20.97
CA THR A 381 -19.18 20.34 -21.65
C THR A 381 -19.74 21.59 -20.98
N ASN A 382 -20.83 21.44 -20.22
CA ASN A 382 -21.49 22.55 -19.54
C ASN A 382 -20.86 22.80 -18.15
N PRO A 383 -20.14 23.91 -17.95
CA PRO A 383 -19.44 24.20 -16.69
C PRO A 383 -20.36 24.40 -15.48
N ASP A 384 -21.68 24.57 -15.68
CA ASP A 384 -22.64 24.67 -14.57
C ASP A 384 -22.96 23.30 -13.94
N VAL A 385 -22.72 22.21 -14.68
CA VAL A 385 -23.00 20.82 -14.26
C VAL A 385 -21.82 19.89 -14.50
N SER A 386 -20.66 20.43 -14.87
CA SER A 386 -19.44 19.68 -15.11
C SER A 386 -18.21 20.35 -14.53
N GLY A 387 -17.18 19.54 -14.32
CA GLY A 387 -15.86 20.00 -13.92
C GLY A 387 -14.78 19.06 -14.42
N SER A 388 -13.53 19.51 -14.36
CA SER A 388 -12.38 18.65 -14.55
C SER A 388 -11.61 18.56 -13.24
N GLU A 389 -11.25 17.35 -12.85
CA GLU A 389 -10.46 17.07 -11.67
C GLU A 389 -9.20 16.30 -12.04
N TYR A 390 -8.21 16.39 -11.16
CA TYR A 390 -7.01 15.57 -11.23
C TYR A 390 -7.03 14.62 -10.04
N GLN A 391 -7.15 13.33 -10.33
CA GLN A 391 -7.13 12.27 -9.34
C GLN A 391 -5.71 11.71 -9.25
N ILE A 392 -5.19 11.61 -8.03
CA ILE A 392 -3.91 10.96 -7.76
C ILE A 392 -4.21 9.75 -6.88
N VAL A 393 -3.82 8.58 -7.37
CA VAL A 393 -3.68 7.38 -6.56
C VAL A 393 -2.24 7.37 -6.06
N THR A 394 -2.08 7.93 -4.87
CA THR A 394 -0.80 7.99 -4.18
C THR A 394 -0.34 6.58 -3.78
N ALA A 395 0.96 6.41 -3.56
CA ALA A 395 1.52 5.07 -3.32
C ALA A 395 0.90 4.32 -2.14
N ASP A 396 0.38 5.00 -1.11
CA ASP A 396 -0.37 4.41 0.02
C ASP A 396 -1.64 3.65 -0.41
N ARG A 397 -2.07 3.82 -1.66
CA ARG A 397 -3.20 3.11 -2.28
C ARG A 397 -2.76 2.13 -3.37
N MET A 398 -1.45 1.88 -3.51
CA MET A 398 -0.87 1.01 -4.53
C MET A 398 -0.02 -0.11 -3.90
N LEU A 399 -0.41 -1.35 -4.14
CA LEU A 399 0.41 -2.55 -3.95
C LEU A 399 1.25 -2.76 -5.21
N TRP A 400 2.57 -2.85 -5.08
CA TRP A 400 3.46 -3.06 -6.23
C TRP A 400 4.25 -4.36 -6.08
N SER A 401 4.12 -5.25 -7.07
CA SER A 401 4.77 -6.55 -7.11
C SER A 401 5.62 -6.70 -8.38
N PRO A 402 6.94 -6.93 -8.26
CA PRO A 402 7.68 -6.98 -7.01
C PRO A 402 7.97 -5.59 -6.48
N SER A 403 8.00 -5.46 -5.16
CA SER A 403 8.25 -4.21 -4.43
C SER A 403 9.53 -3.48 -4.84
N HIS A 404 10.48 -4.18 -5.45
CA HIS A 404 11.78 -3.66 -5.87
C HIS A 404 12.22 -4.28 -7.19
N PHE A 405 11.49 -3.99 -8.26
CA PHE A 405 11.91 -4.39 -9.60
C PHE A 405 13.28 -3.79 -9.95
N ILE A 406 14.19 -4.62 -10.45
CA ILE A 406 15.54 -4.22 -10.84
C ILE A 406 15.67 -4.26 -12.35
N LEU A 407 16.20 -3.18 -12.93
CA LEU A 407 16.72 -3.19 -14.27
C LEU A 407 18.24 -3.33 -14.25
N GLY A 408 18.77 -4.29 -14.99
CA GLY A 408 20.19 -4.53 -15.18
C GLY A 408 20.91 -5.05 -13.94
N ASN A 409 22.17 -4.63 -13.78
CA ASN A 409 23.06 -5.06 -12.71
C ASN A 409 23.08 -4.03 -11.58
N PHE A 410 22.00 -3.99 -10.81
CA PHE A 410 21.94 -3.19 -9.58
C PHE A 410 22.34 -4.05 -8.38
N SER A 411 23.34 -3.59 -7.62
CA SER A 411 23.80 -4.28 -6.42
C SER A 411 22.88 -3.95 -5.24
N ILE A 412 21.85 -4.77 -5.03
CA ILE A 412 21.11 -4.78 -3.76
C ILE A 412 21.61 -5.92 -2.88
N TRP A 413 21.54 -5.70 -1.58
CA TRP A 413 21.52 -6.82 -0.65
C TRP A 413 20.23 -7.60 -0.89
N GLU A 414 20.35 -8.77 -1.53
CA GLU A 414 19.27 -9.76 -1.59
C GLU A 414 19.43 -10.68 -0.37
N PRO A 415 18.36 -11.00 0.38
CA PRO A 415 18.41 -12.10 1.32
C PRO A 415 18.83 -13.34 0.53
N GLN A 416 19.89 -14.03 0.97
CA GLN A 416 20.38 -15.20 0.25
C GLN A 416 19.23 -16.21 0.06
N LYS A 417 18.94 -16.54 -1.20
CA LYS A 417 18.00 -17.61 -1.52
C LYS A 417 18.73 -18.92 -1.28
N TRP A 418 18.56 -19.48 -0.09
CA TRP A 418 19.04 -20.83 0.18
C TRP A 418 18.01 -21.84 -0.28
N ALA A 419 18.37 -22.71 -1.21
CA ALA A 419 17.59 -23.90 -1.55
C ALA A 419 18.23 -25.10 -0.87
N VAL A 420 17.42 -25.90 -0.17
CA VAL A 420 17.86 -27.19 0.36
C VAL A 420 17.66 -28.22 -0.75
N THR A 421 18.73 -28.76 -1.31
CA THR A 421 18.66 -29.82 -2.33
C THR A 421 18.04 -31.09 -1.74
N GLU A 422 17.58 -32.02 -2.59
CA GLU A 422 16.96 -33.29 -2.15
C GLU A 422 17.88 -34.13 -1.24
N ASP A 423 19.18 -33.89 -1.31
CA ASP A 423 20.29 -34.47 -0.57
C ASP A 423 20.75 -33.63 0.63
N GLY A 424 20.04 -32.54 0.95
CA GLY A 424 20.23 -31.73 2.16
C GLY A 424 21.35 -30.68 2.07
N ALA A 425 21.85 -30.36 0.87
CA ALA A 425 22.82 -29.30 0.67
C ALA A 425 22.12 -27.93 0.60
N ILE A 426 22.74 -26.90 1.16
CA ILE A 426 22.28 -25.52 1.02
C ILE A 426 23.00 -24.90 -0.18
N ASP A 427 22.25 -24.66 -1.24
CA ASP A 427 22.69 -23.88 -2.39
C ASP A 427 22.60 -22.38 -2.06
N LEU A 428 23.68 -21.62 -2.26
CA LEU A 428 23.78 -20.20 -1.88
C LEU A 428 23.57 -19.24 -3.06
N ASP A 429 23.45 -19.74 -4.29
CA ASP A 429 23.25 -18.92 -5.49
C ASP A 429 21.91 -19.18 -6.20
N GLY A 430 21.19 -20.24 -5.82
CA GLY A 430 19.87 -20.56 -6.35
C GLY A 430 19.88 -21.11 -7.78
N ASN A 431 21.04 -21.51 -8.30
CA ASN A 431 21.16 -22.16 -9.60
C ASN A 431 21.22 -23.68 -9.45
N VAL A 432 20.12 -24.35 -9.80
CA VAL A 432 19.97 -25.82 -9.72
C VAL A 432 20.87 -26.61 -10.71
N PHE A 433 21.80 -25.97 -11.42
CA PHE A 433 22.51 -26.59 -12.56
C PHE A 433 24.05 -26.54 -12.56
N THR A 434 24.71 -26.06 -11.50
CA THR A 434 26.19 -26.06 -11.44
C THR A 434 26.71 -26.80 -10.22
N THR A 435 27.22 -28.01 -10.44
CA THR A 435 27.84 -28.86 -9.41
C THR A 435 29.19 -28.35 -8.86
N GLU A 436 29.65 -27.17 -9.27
CA GLU A 436 31.00 -26.67 -8.96
C GLU A 436 31.06 -25.76 -7.72
N ASP A 437 29.93 -25.26 -7.20
CA ASP A 437 29.88 -24.29 -6.09
C ASP A 437 29.13 -24.79 -4.83
N GLN A 438 29.19 -26.10 -4.54
CA GLN A 438 28.62 -26.64 -3.29
C GLN A 438 29.59 -26.51 -2.12
N TYR A 439 29.40 -25.49 -1.27
CA TYR A 439 30.11 -25.40 0.02
C TYR A 439 29.36 -26.18 1.10
N PHE A 440 30.00 -27.21 1.65
CA PHE A 440 29.52 -27.91 2.85
C PHE A 440 29.75 -27.04 4.09
N VAL A 441 28.69 -26.39 4.60
CA VAL A 441 28.75 -25.74 5.92
C VAL A 441 27.83 -26.46 6.89
N LYS A 442 28.44 -27.26 7.77
CA LYS A 442 27.78 -27.75 8.99
C LYS A 442 28.21 -26.83 10.13
N ARG A 443 27.30 -25.95 10.61
CA ARG A 443 27.54 -25.17 11.83
C ARG A 443 26.35 -25.21 12.78
N THR A 444 26.63 -25.70 13.99
CA THR A 444 25.94 -25.44 15.26
C THR A 444 26.66 -24.29 15.98
N GLY A 445 25.94 -23.26 16.45
CA GLY A 445 26.47 -22.19 17.31
C GLY A 445 25.43 -21.11 17.63
N TYR A 446 25.36 -20.69 18.91
CA TYR A 446 24.34 -19.81 19.53
C TYR A 446 24.70 -18.30 19.48
N PHE A 447 23.75 -17.48 19.95
CA PHE A 447 23.47 -16.07 19.62
C PHE A 447 24.36 -14.99 20.30
N ASP A 448 25.32 -15.35 21.12
CA ASP A 448 26.02 -14.42 22.02
C ASP A 448 27.44 -13.99 21.58
N SER A 449 27.87 -14.30 20.35
CA SER A 449 29.17 -13.85 19.84
C SER A 449 29.06 -12.85 18.69
N TRP A 450 29.13 -11.56 19.03
CA TRP A 450 29.44 -10.47 18.09
C TRP A 450 30.87 -10.63 17.54
N GLY A 451 30.98 -10.94 16.25
CA GLY A 451 32.11 -10.65 15.37
C GLY A 451 33.53 -10.77 15.95
N ASN A 452 34.05 -12.00 16.04
CA ASN A 452 35.46 -12.32 15.78
C ASN A 452 35.69 -13.84 15.85
N SER A 453 35.87 -14.48 14.70
CA SER A 453 36.58 -15.77 14.61
C SER A 453 37.69 -15.61 13.60
N THR A 454 38.93 -15.67 14.07
CA THR A 454 40.14 -15.64 13.25
C THR A 454 40.36 -16.99 12.56
N VAL A 455 41.19 -16.97 11.51
CA VAL A 455 41.48 -18.09 10.57
C VAL A 455 42.16 -19.31 11.23
N GLU A 456 42.58 -19.26 12.49
CA GLU A 456 43.27 -20.39 13.16
C GLU A 456 42.33 -21.19 14.09
N GLY A 457 41.22 -21.64 13.51
CA GLY A 457 40.29 -22.59 14.14
C GLY A 457 39.57 -23.47 13.11
N MET A 458 40.25 -23.75 11.99
CA MET A 458 39.93 -24.84 11.05
C MET A 458 40.86 -26.02 11.27
#